data_AF-A0A4S4B9X8-F1
#
_entry.id   AF-A0A4S4B9X8-F1
#
_cell.length_a   1.000
_cell.length_b   1.000
_cell.length_c   1.000
_cell.angle_alpha   90.00
_cell.angle_beta   90.00
_cell.angle_gamma   90.00
#
_symmetry.space_group_name_H-M   'P 1'
#
loop_
_entity.id
_entity.type
_entity.pdbx_description
1 polymer ?
#
loop_
_entity_poly.entity_id
_entity_poly.type
_entity_poly.pdbx_seq_one_letter_code
_entity_poly.pdbx_strand_id
1 'polypeptide(L)'
;MNDNSGRKAFRPTPLDENRVLHVVTPWAFARLMEQEANWLLQRTFPVWSHEGDPLTRAIWTRMCSELLLETGELLALVWKTLNSEGDVRLFSRYMPDGLRVVVGLSGGKDDRQVQVHLVELVFAELRRERSLGEGKQKEPFTFIDVMRQEYDQASDVEREDTTRRGVAAVALTIARSWLPTIRAALDDENTWRLPMPPSRKG
;
A
#
# COMPACT_ATOMS: atom_id res chain seq x y z
N MET A 1 -27.99 -13.13 23.94
CA MET A 1 -26.96 -12.07 24.03
C MET A 1 -26.28 -11.99 22.68
N ASN A 2 -26.62 -10.98 21.88
CA ASN A 2 -26.01 -10.77 20.56
C ASN A 2 -24.76 -9.93 20.74
N ASP A 3 -23.60 -10.54 20.51
CA ASP A 3 -22.31 -9.88 20.59
C ASP A 3 -22.07 -9.09 19.30
N ASN A 4 -22.25 -7.78 19.39
CA ASN A 4 -22.29 -6.84 18.27
C ASN A 4 -20.87 -6.31 17.99
N SER A 5 -19.90 -7.21 17.81
CA SER A 5 -18.50 -6.87 17.49
C SER A 5 -18.27 -6.71 15.99
N GLY A 6 -19.26 -6.14 15.30
CA GLY A 6 -19.06 -5.57 13.98
C GLY A 6 -18.01 -4.47 14.10
N ARG A 7 -16.76 -4.78 13.73
CA ARG A 7 -15.77 -3.78 13.33
C ARG A 7 -16.49 -2.91 12.30
N LYS A 8 -16.97 -1.74 12.72
CA LYS A 8 -17.47 -0.73 11.80
C LYS A 8 -16.35 -0.50 10.81
N ALA A 9 -16.58 -0.87 9.56
CA ALA A 9 -15.72 -0.49 8.46
C ALA A 9 -15.39 1.00 8.64
N PHE A 10 -14.12 1.34 8.55
CA PHE A 10 -13.62 2.71 8.63
C PHE A 10 -14.53 3.60 7.79
N ARG A 11 -15.28 4.50 8.43
CA ARG A 11 -16.17 5.44 7.72
C ARG A 11 -15.27 6.54 7.15
N PRO A 12 -15.27 6.77 5.83
CA PRO A 12 -14.59 7.92 5.25
C PRO A 12 -15.19 9.20 5.82
N THR A 13 -14.32 10.15 6.15
CA THR A 13 -14.71 11.49 6.55
C THR A 13 -15.18 12.27 5.31
N PRO A 14 -16.32 12.98 5.37
CA PRO A 14 -16.78 13.85 4.29
C PRO A 14 -15.75 14.92 3.93
N LEU A 15 -15.70 15.31 2.65
CA LEU A 15 -14.76 16.29 2.08
C LEU A 15 -14.72 17.65 2.79
N ASP A 16 -15.78 18.04 3.49
CA ASP A 16 -15.84 19.31 4.23
C ASP A 16 -14.77 19.40 5.34
N GLU A 17 -14.19 18.26 5.74
CA GLU A 17 -13.05 18.16 6.67
C GLU A 17 -11.68 18.01 5.96
N ASN A 18 -11.53 18.46 4.72
CA ASN A 18 -10.21 18.63 4.06
C ASN A 18 -9.25 19.56 4.82
N ARG A 19 -9.72 20.23 5.90
CA ARG A 19 -8.88 20.95 6.88
C ARG A 19 -7.86 20.06 7.60
N VAL A 20 -7.97 18.74 7.54
CA VAL A 20 -7.05 17.78 8.20
C VAL A 20 -5.91 17.31 7.29
N LEU A 21 -5.99 17.56 5.98
CA LEU A 21 -4.92 17.22 5.04
C LEU A 21 -3.89 18.34 4.98
N HIS A 22 -2.69 18.07 5.50
CA HIS A 22 -1.57 18.98 5.34
C HIS A 22 -0.77 18.57 4.11
N VAL A 23 -0.61 19.51 3.17
CA VAL A 23 0.35 19.37 2.07
C VAL A 23 1.72 19.17 2.68
N VAL A 24 2.36 18.06 2.31
CA VAL A 24 3.60 17.63 2.93
C VAL A 24 4.76 18.29 2.21
N THR A 25 5.65 18.95 2.96
CA THR A 25 6.92 19.41 2.40
C THR A 25 7.79 18.21 2.03
N PRO A 26 8.70 18.30 1.04
CA PRO A 26 9.52 17.16 0.63
C PRO A 26 10.27 16.49 1.80
N TRP A 27 10.77 17.28 2.76
CA TRP A 27 11.47 16.75 3.93
C TRP A 27 10.55 16.04 4.93
N ALA A 28 9.37 16.59 5.20
CA ALA A 28 8.37 15.94 6.03
C ALA A 28 7.87 14.63 5.37
N PHE A 29 7.80 14.61 4.04
CA PHE A 29 7.41 13.43 3.28
C PHE A 29 8.45 12.31 3.40
N ALA A 30 9.74 12.63 3.24
CA ALA A 30 10.81 11.66 3.42
C ALA A 30 10.76 11.00 4.80
N ARG A 31 10.58 11.79 5.87
CA ARG A 31 10.45 11.26 7.24
C ARG A 31 9.21 10.42 7.46
N LEU A 32 8.08 10.83 6.87
CA LEU A 32 6.84 10.04 6.93
C LEU A 32 7.00 8.73 6.18
N MET A 33 7.64 8.72 5.02
CA MET A 33 7.92 7.50 4.26
C MET A 33 8.82 6.53 5.02
N GLU A 34 9.85 7.02 5.72
CA GLU A 34 10.66 6.19 6.62
C GLU A 34 9.82 5.57 7.75
N GLN A 35 8.89 6.34 8.33
CA GLN A 35 7.99 5.84 9.36
C GLN A 35 7.04 4.76 8.80
N GLU A 36 6.46 4.98 7.63
CA GLU A 36 5.57 4.02 6.96
C GLU A 36 6.32 2.73 6.58
N ALA A 37 7.55 2.85 6.09
CA ALA A 37 8.40 1.71 5.77
C ALA A 37 8.74 0.89 7.01
N ASN A 38 9.09 1.54 8.12
CA ASN A 38 9.32 0.85 9.41
C ASN A 38 8.05 0.15 9.92
N TRP A 39 6.89 0.81 9.80
CA TRP A 39 5.62 0.20 10.17
C TRP A 39 5.34 -1.04 9.31
N LEU A 40 5.55 -0.94 7.99
CA LEU A 40 5.35 -2.05 7.06
C LEU A 40 6.26 -3.21 7.40
N LEU A 41 7.56 -2.95 7.62
CA LEU A 41 8.55 -3.95 8.01
C LEU A 41 8.16 -4.69 9.29
N GLN A 42 7.77 -3.97 10.35
CA GLN A 42 7.35 -4.58 11.62
C GLN A 42 6.12 -5.46 11.46
N ARG A 43 5.22 -5.11 10.54
CA ARG A 43 3.98 -5.86 10.28
C ARG A 43 4.21 -7.09 9.42
N THR A 44 5.16 -7.06 8.49
CA THR A 44 5.49 -8.19 7.61
C THR A 44 6.46 -9.16 8.28
N PHE A 45 7.41 -8.64 9.07
CA PHE A 45 8.45 -9.38 9.79
C PHE A 45 8.48 -9.00 11.28
N PRO A 46 7.49 -9.45 12.07
CA PRO A 46 7.51 -9.23 13.52
C PRO A 46 8.75 -9.90 14.14
N VAL A 47 9.30 -9.33 15.22
CA VAL A 47 10.52 -9.78 15.95
C VAL A 47 11.85 -9.38 15.29
N TRP A 48 11.84 -9.07 13.99
CA TRP A 48 13.03 -8.76 13.23
C TRP A 48 13.74 -7.46 13.62
N SER A 49 12.99 -6.47 14.13
CA SER A 49 13.56 -5.22 14.68
C SER A 49 14.49 -5.44 15.88
N HIS A 50 14.44 -6.61 16.50
CA HIS A 50 15.19 -6.96 17.71
C HIS A 50 16.33 -7.96 17.46
N GLU A 51 16.26 -8.76 16.40
CA GLU A 51 17.19 -9.89 16.15
C GLU A 51 18.03 -9.76 14.87
N GLY A 52 17.63 -8.90 13.92
CA GLY A 52 18.40 -8.68 12.69
C GLY A 52 19.62 -7.79 12.92
N ASP A 53 20.72 -8.06 12.20
CA ASP A 53 21.87 -7.16 12.19
C ASP A 53 21.48 -5.80 11.55
N PRO A 54 22.19 -4.70 11.89
CA PRO A 54 21.81 -3.37 11.43
C PRO A 54 21.78 -3.19 9.90
N LEU A 55 22.64 -3.89 9.16
CA LEU A 55 22.73 -3.77 7.70
C LEU A 55 21.50 -4.41 7.05
N THR A 56 21.17 -5.61 7.49
CA THR A 56 20.00 -6.35 7.04
C THR A 56 18.71 -5.58 7.34
N ARG A 57 18.59 -4.97 8.53
CA ARG A 57 17.46 -4.07 8.82
C ARG A 57 17.38 -2.88 7.87
N ALA A 58 18.50 -2.26 7.53
CA ALA A 58 18.55 -1.12 6.61
C ALA A 58 18.10 -1.52 5.18
N ILE A 59 18.57 -2.66 4.68
CA ILE A 59 18.21 -3.18 3.34
C ILE A 59 16.70 -3.37 3.22
N TRP A 60 16.06 -4.02 4.20
CA TRP A 60 14.62 -4.29 4.12
C TRP A 60 13.75 -3.07 4.43
N THR A 61 14.22 -2.15 5.29
CA THR A 61 13.54 -0.86 5.47
C THR A 61 13.55 -0.08 4.15
N ARG A 62 14.69 -0.09 3.44
CA ARG A 62 14.80 0.51 2.11
C ARG A 62 13.89 -0.18 1.11
N MET A 63 13.83 -1.52 1.09
CA MET A 63 12.88 -2.27 0.28
C MET A 63 11.43 -1.82 0.51
N CYS A 64 10.99 -1.74 1.78
CA CYS A 64 9.64 -1.29 2.12
C CYS A 64 9.39 0.14 1.64
N SER A 65 10.38 1.03 1.77
CA SER A 65 10.29 2.40 1.26
C SER A 65 10.17 2.44 -0.27
N GLU A 66 11.02 1.71 -0.99
CA GLU A 66 10.98 1.61 -2.46
C GLU A 66 9.65 1.03 -2.92
N LEU A 67 9.15 -0.03 -2.26
CA LEU A 67 7.84 -0.61 -2.58
C LEU A 67 6.69 0.39 -2.42
N LEU A 68 6.70 1.19 -1.35
CA LEU A 68 5.68 2.23 -1.15
C LEU A 68 5.78 3.30 -2.24
N LEU A 69 6.97 3.83 -2.52
CA LEU A 69 7.20 4.86 -3.54
C LEU A 69 6.76 4.38 -4.94
N GLU A 70 7.26 3.23 -5.38
CA GLU A 70 6.94 2.63 -6.69
C GLU A 70 5.44 2.37 -6.82
N THR A 71 4.79 1.89 -5.76
CA THR A 71 3.32 1.69 -5.76
C THR A 71 2.58 3.02 -5.90
N GLY A 72 3.03 4.07 -5.21
CA GLY A 72 2.45 5.40 -5.29
C GLY A 72 2.59 6.02 -6.69
N GLU A 73 3.77 5.90 -7.29
CA GLU A 73 4.06 6.39 -8.65
C GLU A 73 3.22 5.65 -9.71
N LEU A 74 3.14 4.32 -9.63
CA LEU A 74 2.33 3.52 -10.53
C LEU A 74 0.84 3.84 -10.40
N LEU A 75 0.36 4.04 -9.17
CA LEU A 75 -1.03 4.47 -8.92
C LEU A 75 -1.31 5.83 -9.57
N ALA A 76 -0.39 6.78 -9.43
CA ALA A 76 -0.51 8.10 -10.03
C ALA A 76 -0.51 8.04 -11.57
N LEU A 77 0.37 7.22 -12.15
CA LEU A 77 0.44 7.00 -13.58
C LEU A 77 -0.85 6.39 -14.14
N VAL A 78 -1.36 5.34 -13.48
CA VAL A 78 -2.62 4.69 -13.84
C VAL A 78 -3.78 5.67 -13.76
N TRP A 79 -3.87 6.46 -12.69
CA TRP A 79 -4.91 7.48 -12.53
C TRP A 79 -4.91 8.47 -13.68
N LYS A 80 -3.75 9.08 -13.98
CA LYS A 80 -3.60 10.04 -15.08
C LYS A 80 -3.88 9.45 -16.46
N THR A 81 -3.60 8.16 -16.63
CA THR A 81 -3.88 7.45 -17.89
C THR A 81 -5.38 7.20 -18.08
N LEU A 82 -6.11 6.92 -16.99
CA LEU A 82 -7.56 6.68 -17.02
C LEU A 82 -8.37 7.98 -16.98
N ASN A 83 -7.82 9.05 -16.42
CA ASN A 83 -8.44 10.37 -16.30
C ASN A 83 -7.40 11.44 -16.64
N SER A 84 -7.40 11.92 -17.89
CA SER A 84 -6.41 12.88 -18.38
C SER A 84 -6.48 14.26 -17.71
N GLU A 85 -7.64 14.62 -17.15
CA GLU A 85 -7.83 15.85 -16.36
C GLU A 85 -7.52 15.63 -14.87
N GLY A 86 -7.14 14.41 -14.49
CA GLY A 86 -6.86 14.03 -13.12
C GLY A 86 -5.54 14.59 -12.59
N ASP A 87 -5.56 15.02 -11.34
CA ASP A 87 -4.38 15.44 -10.59
C ASP A 87 -4.09 14.43 -9.45
N VAL A 88 -2.83 14.35 -9.03
CA VAL A 88 -2.39 13.46 -7.96
C VAL A 88 -1.55 14.26 -6.98
N ARG A 89 -1.95 14.23 -5.72
CA ARG A 89 -1.30 14.98 -4.65
C ARG A 89 -1.01 14.09 -3.46
N LEU A 90 0.11 14.36 -2.81
CA LEU A 90 0.49 13.71 -1.57
C LEU A 90 0.08 14.57 -0.39
N PHE A 91 -0.62 13.94 0.54
CA PHE A 91 -1.08 14.54 1.78
C PHE A 91 -0.60 13.72 2.96
N SER A 92 -0.64 14.34 4.14
CA SER A 92 -0.53 13.63 5.40
C SER A 92 -1.82 13.77 6.18
N ARG A 93 -2.19 12.72 6.92
CA ARG A 93 -3.39 12.67 7.74
C ARG A 93 -3.13 11.99 9.08
N TYR A 94 -3.63 12.58 10.16
CA TYR A 94 -3.61 11.93 11.46
C TYR A 94 -4.62 10.77 11.50
N MET A 95 -4.14 9.60 11.88
CA MET A 95 -4.90 8.38 12.12
C MET A 95 -4.73 7.97 13.60
N PRO A 96 -5.58 7.08 14.14
CA PRO A 96 -5.47 6.65 15.54
C PRO A 96 -4.10 6.09 15.94
N ASP A 97 -3.34 5.60 14.98
CA ASP A 97 -2.00 5.00 15.14
C ASP A 97 -0.85 5.91 14.66
N GLY A 98 -1.14 7.18 14.33
CA GLY A 98 -0.15 8.21 14.02
C GLY A 98 -0.42 8.97 12.72
N LEU A 99 0.53 9.83 12.34
CA LEU A 99 0.50 10.54 11.06
C LEU A 99 0.80 9.55 9.92
N ARG A 100 0.01 9.60 8.85
CA ARG A 100 0.10 8.68 7.70
C ARG A 100 0.15 9.41 6.38
N VAL A 101 0.81 8.79 5.39
CA VAL A 101 0.85 9.27 4.01
C VAL A 101 -0.44 8.87 3.28
N VAL A 102 -1.06 9.85 2.63
CA VAL A 102 -2.28 9.68 1.84
C VAL A 102 -2.03 10.20 0.43
N VAL A 103 -2.24 9.35 -0.57
CA VAL A 103 -2.28 9.76 -1.97
C VAL A 103 -3.70 10.20 -2.27
N GLY A 104 -3.89 11.49 -2.57
CA GLY A 104 -5.14 12.01 -3.10
C GLY A 104 -5.10 12.02 -4.61
N LEU A 105 -6.07 11.33 -5.21
CA LEU A 105 -6.31 11.30 -6.64
C LEU A 105 -7.54 12.18 -6.90
N SER A 106 -7.37 13.30 -7.59
CA SER A 106 -8.46 14.22 -7.89
C SER A 106 -8.76 14.27 -9.38
N GLY A 107 -9.96 14.70 -9.72
CA GLY A 107 -10.37 15.01 -11.09
C GLY A 107 -11.55 14.17 -11.58
N GLY A 108 -12.10 14.59 -12.72
CA GLY A 108 -13.39 14.10 -13.24
C GLY A 108 -14.54 15.06 -12.92
N LYS A 109 -15.76 14.69 -13.32
CA LYS A 109 -16.99 15.48 -13.10
C LYS A 109 -17.14 15.83 -11.61
N ASP A 110 -17.26 17.12 -11.30
CA ASP A 110 -17.46 17.66 -9.94
C ASP A 110 -16.24 17.63 -9.00
N ASP A 111 -15.00 17.68 -9.51
CA ASP A 111 -13.76 17.81 -8.69
C ASP A 111 -13.57 16.68 -7.65
N ARG A 112 -14.06 15.48 -7.98
CA ARG A 112 -14.03 14.30 -7.10
C ARG A 112 -12.62 13.99 -6.62
N GLN A 113 -12.50 13.56 -5.36
CA GLN A 113 -11.25 13.17 -4.74
C GLN A 113 -11.34 11.76 -4.16
N VAL A 114 -10.37 10.92 -4.52
CA VAL A 114 -10.18 9.58 -3.99
C VAL A 114 -8.92 9.57 -3.13
N GLN A 115 -9.05 9.20 -1.87
CA GLN A 115 -7.91 9.09 -0.95
C GLN A 115 -7.41 7.65 -0.87
N VAL A 116 -6.10 7.47 -0.84
CA VAL A 116 -5.44 6.16 -0.77
C VAL A 116 -4.37 6.18 0.31
N HIS A 117 -4.57 5.35 1.33
CA HIS A 117 -3.58 5.15 2.40
C HIS A 117 -2.55 4.15 1.92
N LEU A 118 -1.39 4.66 1.47
CA LEU A 118 -0.42 3.89 0.71
C LEU A 118 0.12 2.67 1.48
N VAL A 119 0.43 2.84 2.77
CA VAL A 119 0.94 1.74 3.60
C VAL A 119 -0.10 0.64 3.82
N GLU A 120 -1.37 1.01 4.04
CA GLU A 120 -2.45 0.07 4.31
C GLU A 120 -2.77 -0.72 3.03
N LEU A 121 -2.76 -0.02 1.89
CA LEU A 121 -2.90 -0.59 0.56
C LEU A 121 -1.82 -1.65 0.30
N VAL A 122 -0.56 -1.27 0.46
CA VAL A 122 0.57 -2.18 0.22
C VAL A 122 0.50 -3.36 1.16
N PHE A 123 0.30 -3.13 2.46
CA PHE A 123 0.21 -4.20 3.44
C PHE A 123 -0.91 -5.21 3.16
N ALA A 124 -2.10 -4.74 2.78
CA ALA A 124 -3.19 -5.64 2.45
C ALA A 124 -2.91 -6.47 1.20
N GLU A 125 -2.30 -5.88 0.18
CA GLU A 125 -1.93 -6.63 -1.03
C GLU A 125 -0.79 -7.60 -0.78
N LEU A 126 0.18 -7.27 0.07
CA LEU A 126 1.22 -8.20 0.48
C LEU A 126 0.65 -9.45 1.16
N ARG A 127 -0.43 -9.28 1.94
CA ARG A 127 -1.16 -10.36 2.63
C ARG A 127 -2.18 -11.11 1.78
N ARG A 128 -2.48 -10.61 0.58
CA ARG A 128 -3.50 -11.20 -0.28
C ARG A 128 -3.03 -12.58 -0.76
N GLU A 129 -3.86 -13.59 -0.56
CA GLU A 129 -3.57 -14.93 -1.07
C GLU A 129 -3.61 -14.93 -2.59
N ARG A 130 -2.59 -15.54 -3.18
CA ARG A 130 -2.40 -15.73 -4.61
C ARG A 130 -2.13 -17.21 -4.86
N SER A 131 -2.36 -17.65 -6.09
CA SER A 131 -2.15 -19.04 -6.47
C SER A 131 -1.41 -19.08 -7.81
N LEU A 132 -0.27 -19.76 -7.85
CA LEU A 132 0.42 -20.08 -9.10
C LEU A 132 -0.19 -21.36 -9.69
N GLY A 133 -0.47 -21.37 -11.00
CA GLY A 133 -1.02 -22.51 -11.73
C GLY A 133 -2.54 -22.47 -12.00
N GLU A 134 -3.04 -23.46 -12.73
CA GLU A 134 -4.47 -23.77 -12.92
C GLU A 134 -4.72 -25.22 -12.47
N GLY A 135 -5.76 -25.48 -11.66
CA GLY A 135 -6.14 -26.84 -11.24
C GLY A 135 -5.86 -27.22 -9.78
N LYS A 136 -5.81 -28.54 -9.51
CA LYS A 136 -5.85 -29.16 -8.16
C LYS A 136 -4.56 -29.06 -7.32
N GLN A 137 -3.48 -28.50 -7.86
CA GLN A 137 -2.21 -28.27 -7.15
C GLN A 137 -1.91 -26.78 -6.99
N LYS A 138 -2.92 -25.99 -6.58
CA LYS A 138 -2.71 -24.59 -6.21
C LYS A 138 -2.31 -24.52 -4.75
N GLU A 139 -1.02 -24.42 -4.46
CA GLU A 139 -0.59 -23.93 -3.15
C GLU A 139 -0.81 -22.41 -3.11
N PRO A 140 -1.65 -21.91 -2.18
CA PRO A 140 -1.79 -20.49 -1.98
C PRO A 140 -0.49 -19.93 -1.38
N PHE A 141 -0.07 -18.77 -1.86
CA PHE A 141 1.06 -18.02 -1.32
C PHE A 141 0.69 -16.55 -1.17
N THR A 142 1.36 -15.86 -0.27
CA THR A 142 1.33 -14.40 -0.18
C THR A 142 2.70 -13.82 -0.56
N PHE A 143 2.75 -12.54 -0.90
CA PHE A 143 4.06 -11.90 -1.10
C PHE A 143 4.84 -11.83 0.21
N ILE A 144 4.18 -11.81 1.37
CA ILE A 144 4.86 -11.93 2.66
C ILE A 144 5.59 -13.26 2.76
N ASP A 145 4.97 -14.37 2.34
CA ASP A 145 5.60 -15.69 2.41
C ASP A 145 6.84 -15.77 1.50
N VAL A 146 6.74 -15.21 0.29
CA VAL A 146 7.87 -15.12 -0.65
C VAL A 146 9.00 -14.29 -0.06
N MET A 147 8.69 -13.10 0.47
CA MET A 147 9.70 -12.25 1.08
C MET A 147 10.32 -12.89 2.35
N ARG A 148 9.56 -13.67 3.12
CA ARG A 148 10.10 -14.46 4.26
C ARG A 148 11.02 -15.58 3.81
N GLN A 149 10.68 -16.27 2.73
CA GLN A 149 11.54 -17.29 2.17
C GLN A 149 12.85 -16.68 1.63
N GLU A 150 12.79 -15.55 0.93
CA GLU A 150 13.98 -14.80 0.49
C GLU A 150 14.84 -14.38 1.66
N TYR A 151 14.22 -14.00 2.78
CA TYR A 151 14.94 -13.74 4.03
C TYR A 151 15.70 -14.98 4.54
N ASP A 152 15.02 -16.13 4.65
CA ASP A 152 15.63 -17.34 5.22
C ASP A 152 16.73 -17.95 4.31
N GLN A 153 16.72 -17.65 3.00
CA GLN A 153 17.52 -18.38 2.01
C GLN A 153 18.61 -17.56 1.30
N ALA A 154 18.52 -16.23 1.24
CA ALA A 154 19.46 -15.40 0.46
C ALA A 154 20.65 -14.87 1.28
N SER A 155 21.84 -14.85 0.69
CA SER A 155 23.02 -14.15 1.24
C SER A 155 22.85 -12.62 1.14
N ASP A 156 23.50 -11.84 2.02
CA ASP A 156 23.28 -10.38 2.12
C ASP A 156 23.54 -9.61 0.80
N VAL A 157 24.53 -10.04 0.01
CA VAL A 157 24.91 -9.40 -1.26
C VAL A 157 23.92 -9.71 -2.38
N GLU A 158 23.40 -10.93 -2.45
CA GLU A 158 22.35 -11.31 -3.41
C GLU A 158 21.00 -10.71 -3.02
N ARG A 159 20.81 -10.40 -1.74
CA ARG A 159 19.59 -9.81 -1.21
C ARG A 159 19.34 -8.42 -1.81
N GLU A 160 20.31 -7.50 -1.84
CA GLU A 160 20.08 -6.13 -2.37
C GLU A 160 19.62 -6.15 -3.85
N ASP A 161 20.24 -6.97 -4.68
CA ASP A 161 20.01 -7.00 -6.13
C ASP A 161 18.71 -7.74 -6.51
N THR A 162 18.39 -8.82 -5.78
CA THR A 162 17.13 -9.56 -5.88
C THR A 162 15.96 -8.73 -5.36
N THR A 163 16.18 -8.02 -4.25
CA THR A 163 15.21 -7.12 -3.63
C THR A 163 14.80 -6.02 -4.60
N ARG A 164 15.75 -5.37 -5.29
CA ARG A 164 15.43 -4.26 -6.20
C ARG A 164 14.59 -4.69 -7.40
N ARG A 165 14.92 -5.82 -8.03
CA ARG A 165 14.14 -6.37 -9.16
C ARG A 165 12.79 -6.93 -8.71
N GLY A 166 12.76 -7.58 -7.54
CA GLY A 166 11.55 -8.10 -6.92
C GLY A 166 10.56 -6.99 -6.55
N VAL A 167 11.04 -5.89 -5.97
CA VAL A 167 10.22 -4.73 -5.58
C VAL A 167 9.44 -4.16 -6.76
N ALA A 168 10.09 -3.91 -7.91
CA ALA A 168 9.41 -3.36 -9.08
C ALA A 168 8.31 -4.31 -9.60
N ALA A 169 8.57 -5.62 -9.63
CA ALA A 169 7.59 -6.61 -10.07
C ALA A 169 6.40 -6.74 -9.09
N VAL A 170 6.68 -6.69 -7.79
CA VAL A 170 5.64 -6.69 -6.74
C VAL A 170 4.83 -5.41 -6.80
N ALA A 171 5.46 -4.22 -6.86
CA ALA A 171 4.80 -2.93 -7.00
C ALA A 171 3.89 -2.89 -8.23
N LEU A 172 4.36 -3.39 -9.38
CA LEU A 172 3.56 -3.51 -10.60
C LEU A 172 2.36 -4.45 -10.41
N THR A 173 2.55 -5.57 -9.72
CA THR A 173 1.45 -6.52 -9.44
C THR A 173 0.40 -5.90 -8.51
N ILE A 174 0.85 -5.17 -7.48
CA ILE A 174 0.00 -4.40 -6.58
C ILE A 174 -0.77 -3.35 -7.39
N ALA A 175 -0.10 -2.49 -8.15
CA ALA A 175 -0.77 -1.45 -8.93
C ALA A 175 -1.81 -2.03 -9.92
N ARG A 176 -1.49 -3.14 -10.58
CA ARG A 176 -2.40 -3.82 -11.53
C ARG A 176 -3.62 -4.42 -10.84
N SER A 177 -3.48 -4.99 -9.64
CA SER A 177 -4.61 -5.61 -8.93
C SER A 177 -5.68 -4.59 -8.53
N TRP A 178 -5.34 -3.30 -8.52
CA TRP A 178 -6.22 -2.18 -8.20
C TRP A 178 -6.86 -1.50 -9.41
N LEU A 179 -6.42 -1.81 -10.64
CA LEU A 179 -7.03 -1.24 -11.86
C LEU A 179 -8.56 -1.35 -11.89
N PRO A 180 -9.19 -2.49 -11.54
CA PRO A 180 -10.64 -2.59 -11.50
C PRO A 180 -11.28 -1.67 -10.45
N THR A 181 -10.63 -1.55 -9.28
CA THR A 181 -11.08 -0.69 -8.18
C THR A 181 -11.01 0.79 -8.55
N ILE A 182 -9.94 1.21 -9.23
CA ILE A 182 -9.77 2.58 -9.71
C ILE A 182 -10.83 2.93 -10.74
N ARG A 183 -11.12 2.02 -11.68
CA ARG A 183 -12.20 2.21 -12.67
C ARG A 183 -13.56 2.32 -11.99
N ALA A 184 -13.88 1.42 -11.07
CA ALA A 184 -15.13 1.49 -10.31
C ALA A 184 -15.25 2.81 -9.52
N ALA A 185 -14.15 3.32 -8.96
CA ALA A 185 -14.16 4.59 -8.23
C ALA A 185 -14.36 5.82 -9.15
N LEU A 186 -13.92 5.75 -10.41
CA LEU A 186 -14.22 6.78 -11.42
C LEU A 186 -15.71 6.76 -11.81
N ASP A 187 -16.33 5.58 -11.82
CA ASP A 187 -17.73 5.38 -12.22
C ASP A 187 -18.74 5.64 -11.07
N ASP A 188 -18.31 5.58 -9.81
CA ASP A 188 -19.16 5.73 -8.63
C ASP A 188 -19.31 7.21 -8.20
N GLU A 189 -20.55 7.63 -7.95
CA GLU A 189 -20.89 8.99 -7.49
C GLU A 189 -20.48 9.26 -6.03
N ASN A 190 -20.24 8.23 -5.21
CA ASN A 190 -20.03 8.37 -3.76
C ASN A 190 -18.69 7.82 -3.24
N THR A 191 -17.76 7.43 -4.11
CA THR A 191 -16.50 6.81 -3.65
C THR A 191 -15.40 7.86 -3.41
N TRP A 192 -15.13 8.13 -2.12
CA TRP A 192 -14.10 9.08 -1.66
C TRP A 192 -12.78 8.43 -1.24
N ARG A 193 -12.73 7.09 -1.22
CA ARG A 193 -11.56 6.27 -0.86
C ARG A 193 -11.57 5.03 -1.75
N LEU A 194 -10.43 4.64 -2.33
CA LEU A 194 -10.38 3.37 -3.05
C LEU A 194 -10.73 2.25 -2.06
N PRO A 195 -11.82 1.50 -2.28
CA PRO A 195 -12.15 0.39 -1.40
C PRO A 195 -11.00 -0.60 -1.45
N MET A 196 -10.63 -1.15 -0.29
CA MET A 196 -9.65 -2.22 -0.26
C MET A 196 -10.13 -3.33 -1.20
N PRO A 197 -9.27 -3.88 -2.07
CA PRO A 197 -9.66 -4.95 -2.96
C PRO A 197 -10.31 -6.04 -2.12
N PRO A 198 -11.43 -6.60 -2.58
CA PRO A 198 -12.20 -7.53 -1.78
C PRO A 198 -11.27 -8.66 -1.34
N SER A 199 -11.07 -8.82 -0.03
CA SER A 199 -10.47 -10.05 0.47
C SER A 199 -11.47 -11.12 0.06
N ARG A 200 -11.12 -11.97 -0.91
CA ARG A 200 -11.93 -13.16 -1.15
C ARG A 200 -11.97 -13.86 0.20
N LYS A 201 -13.17 -13.96 0.79
CA LYS A 201 -13.38 -14.69 2.02
C LYS A 201 -12.78 -16.07 1.79
N GLY A 202 -11.75 -16.41 2.56
CA GLY A 202 -11.38 -17.79 2.80
C GLY A 202 -12.54 -18.51 3.48
#